data_AF-A0A139AG15-F1
#
_entry.id   AF-A0A139AG15-F1
#
_cell.length_a   1.000
_cell.length_b   1.000
_cell.length_c   1.000
_cell.angle_alpha   90.00
_cell.angle_beta   90.00
_cell.angle_gamma   90.00
#
_symmetry.space_group_name_H-M   'P 1'
#
loop_
_entity.id
_entity.type
_entity.pdbx_description
1 polymer ?
#
loop_
_entity_poly.entity_id
_entity_poly.type
_entity_poly.pdbx_seq_one_letter_code
_entity_poly.pdbx_strand_id
1 'polypeptide(L)'
;MGCGGKFTSWDGKMGDAPNKYGQLDIDLGGGAFVITLPEKWEHVRVWFTVLPHVEIVRLLLAYGARVTNTELDAARKNTNSEFLKILESHQRSRIPLTAMITPRTTSRSPSPLERPSDMLLAPVGDLATRVTAAVARAAAAEEQVRVMARKLAEVESSAAVLKTRNAELEKTVSDTLNEVATVRSRNSEVEQELSSLRNRASSSPNGILFPGLNPKSSGDGLLQVNGQERHVSMDRTARSRVASRHCDSTLLN
;
A
#
# COMPACT_ATOMS: atom_id res chain seq x y z
N MET A 1 -11.08 -18.26 -0.75
CA MET A 1 -12.43 -18.03 -0.19
C MET A 1 -12.27 -17.20 1.07
N GLY A 2 -12.65 -15.92 1.04
CA GLY A 2 -12.55 -15.04 2.21
C GLY A 2 -13.77 -15.21 3.10
N CYS A 3 -13.60 -15.80 4.28
CA CYS A 3 -14.64 -15.81 5.30
C CYS A 3 -14.59 -14.44 5.98
N GLY A 4 -15.67 -13.66 5.93
CA GLY A 4 -15.76 -12.39 6.63
C GLY A 4 -15.48 -12.56 8.14
N GLY A 5 -14.89 -11.55 8.75
CA GLY A 5 -14.47 -11.57 10.15
C GLY A 5 -13.58 -10.38 10.52
N LYS A 6 -13.13 -10.33 11.77
CA LYS A 6 -12.13 -9.35 12.21
C LYS A 6 -10.74 -9.90 11.96
N PHE A 7 -9.88 -9.13 11.29
CA PHE A 7 -8.46 -9.42 11.23
C PHE A 7 -7.74 -8.60 12.29
N THR A 8 -6.74 -9.20 12.93
CA THR A 8 -5.83 -8.48 13.81
C THR A 8 -4.52 -8.29 13.05
N SER A 9 -4.17 -7.04 12.80
CA SER A 9 -2.87 -6.66 12.27
C SER A 9 -1.76 -7.05 13.25
N TRP A 10 -0.53 -7.18 12.74
CA TRP A 10 0.65 -7.55 13.52
C TRP A 10 1.01 -6.54 14.61
N ASP A 11 0.50 -5.29 14.51
CA ASP A 11 0.60 -4.24 15.52
C ASP A 11 -0.52 -4.31 16.59
N GLY A 12 -1.35 -5.35 16.56
CA GLY A 12 -2.45 -5.56 17.49
C GLY A 12 -3.73 -4.79 17.15
N LYS A 13 -3.76 -3.99 16.07
CA LYS A 13 -4.98 -3.30 15.65
C LYS A 13 -5.94 -4.27 14.98
N MET A 14 -7.17 -4.30 15.46
CA MET A 14 -8.24 -5.06 14.82
C MET A 14 -8.92 -4.21 13.74
N GLY A 15 -9.19 -4.79 12.58
CA GLY A 15 -9.98 -4.22 11.49
C GLY A 15 -10.93 -5.26 10.90
N ASP A 16 -11.95 -4.82 10.17
CA ASP A 16 -12.89 -5.72 9.51
C ASP A 16 -12.31 -6.20 8.17
N ALA A 17 -12.45 -7.49 7.88
CA ALA A 17 -12.01 -8.11 6.64
C ALA A 17 -13.17 -8.21 5.63
N PRO A 18 -12.93 -7.98 4.32
CA PRO A 18 -13.97 -8.12 3.31
C PRO A 18 -14.54 -9.54 3.25
N ASN A 19 -15.85 -9.65 3.01
CA ASN A 19 -16.51 -10.93 2.82
C ASN A 19 -16.08 -11.59 1.50
N LYS A 20 -16.57 -12.81 1.25
CA LYS A 20 -16.25 -13.60 0.05
C LYS A 20 -16.60 -12.93 -1.29
N TYR A 21 -17.33 -11.82 -1.27
CA TYR A 21 -17.69 -11.02 -2.43
C TYR A 21 -16.90 -9.70 -2.53
N GLY A 22 -15.89 -9.50 -1.67
CA GLY A 22 -15.09 -8.28 -1.64
C GLY A 22 -15.79 -7.08 -1.00
N GLN A 23 -16.94 -7.29 -0.35
CA GLN A 23 -17.67 -6.24 0.34
C GLN A 23 -17.27 -6.21 1.82
N LEU A 24 -16.99 -5.02 2.35
CA LEU A 24 -16.84 -4.82 3.79
C LEU A 24 -18.25 -4.67 4.36
N ASP A 25 -18.73 -5.68 5.09
CA ASP A 25 -19.98 -5.59 5.86
C ASP A 25 -19.71 -4.71 7.10
N ILE A 26 -19.52 -3.40 6.86
CA ILE A 26 -19.47 -2.41 7.92
C ILE A 26 -20.92 -2.10 8.26
N ASP A 27 -21.49 -2.89 9.18
CA ASP A 27 -22.75 -2.58 9.84
C ASP A 27 -22.56 -1.37 10.78
N LEU A 28 -22.17 -0.22 10.22
CA LEU A 28 -22.51 1.07 10.78
C LEU A 28 -23.85 1.43 10.14
N GLY A 29 -24.92 1.42 10.93
CA GLY A 29 -26.28 1.64 10.45
C GLY A 29 -26.39 2.73 9.38
N GLY A 30 -26.68 2.28 8.16
CA GLY A 30 -27.38 3.05 7.12
C GLY A 30 -26.56 4.08 6.34
N GLY A 31 -25.81 3.61 5.33
CA GLY A 31 -25.35 4.46 4.24
C GLY A 31 -24.81 3.66 3.05
N ALA A 32 -25.66 3.34 2.07
CA ALA A 32 -25.21 2.80 0.80
C ALA A 32 -24.52 3.92 -0.01
N PHE A 33 -23.18 3.91 -0.07
CA PHE A 33 -22.43 4.83 -0.92
C PHE A 33 -22.32 4.26 -2.33
N VAL A 34 -23.09 4.81 -3.26
CA VAL A 34 -22.92 4.59 -4.70
C VAL A 34 -21.92 5.63 -5.19
N ILE A 35 -20.71 5.21 -5.54
CA ILE A 35 -19.75 6.08 -6.23
C ILE A 35 -20.19 6.17 -7.69
N THR A 36 -21.02 7.17 -8.00
CA THR A 36 -21.41 7.47 -9.37
C THR A 36 -20.26 8.17 -10.07
N LEU A 37 -19.77 7.62 -11.17
CA LEU A 37 -18.77 8.30 -12.01
C LEU A 37 -19.42 9.56 -12.60
N PRO A 38 -18.90 10.76 -12.31
CA PRO A 38 -19.51 12.00 -12.75
C PRO A 38 -19.39 12.16 -14.27
N GLU A 39 -20.51 12.31 -14.98
CA GLU A 39 -20.54 12.50 -16.43
C GLU A 39 -19.96 13.85 -16.88
N LYS A 40 -19.92 14.84 -15.98
CA LYS A 40 -19.45 16.20 -16.26
C LYS A 40 -18.38 16.63 -15.27
N TRP A 41 -17.36 17.31 -15.77
CA TRP A 41 -16.24 17.82 -14.98
C TRP A 41 -16.66 18.74 -13.82
N GLU A 42 -17.77 19.46 -13.98
CA GLU A 42 -18.33 20.34 -12.96
C GLU A 42 -18.80 19.59 -11.71
N HIS A 43 -19.24 18.33 -11.84
CA HIS A 43 -19.68 17.51 -10.72
C HIS A 43 -18.51 16.93 -9.90
N VAL A 44 -17.29 16.98 -10.43
CA VAL A 44 -16.06 16.55 -9.75
C VAL A 44 -15.38 17.73 -9.03
N ARG A 45 -15.75 18.96 -9.38
CA ARG A 45 -15.12 20.17 -8.86
C ARG A 45 -15.82 20.60 -7.58
N VAL A 46 -15.14 20.38 -6.47
CA VAL A 46 -15.51 21.02 -5.20
C VAL A 46 -14.86 22.40 -5.17
N TRP A 47 -15.69 23.43 -5.16
CA TRP A 47 -15.25 24.78 -4.84
C TRP A 47 -14.98 24.84 -3.34
N PHE A 48 -13.73 24.67 -2.94
CA PHE A 48 -13.34 24.97 -1.56
C PHE A 48 -12.98 26.46 -1.49
N THR A 49 -13.65 27.16 -0.57
CA THR A 49 -13.31 28.56 -0.30
C THR A 49 -12.02 28.55 0.52
N VAL A 50 -10.91 28.95 -0.09
CA VAL A 50 -9.65 29.12 0.63
C VAL A 50 -9.80 30.32 1.55
N LEU A 51 -9.74 30.08 2.86
CA LEU A 51 -9.63 31.14 3.85
C LEU A 51 -8.15 31.47 4.02
N PRO A 52 -7.67 32.62 3.49
CA PRO A 52 -6.26 32.97 3.61
C PRO A 52 -5.92 33.23 5.08
N HIS A 53 -4.82 32.65 5.55
CA HIS A 53 -4.31 32.90 6.89
C HIS A 53 -3.67 34.30 6.93
N VAL A 54 -4.20 35.18 7.79
CA VAL A 54 -3.80 36.60 7.84
C VAL A 54 -2.30 36.82 8.07
N GLU A 55 -1.64 35.96 8.85
CA GLU A 55 -0.20 36.04 9.08
C GLU A 55 0.64 35.82 7.81
N ILE A 56 0.22 34.92 6.92
CA ILE A 56 0.91 34.70 5.64
C ILE A 56 0.81 35.95 4.77
N VAL A 57 -0.37 36.58 4.77
CA VAL A 57 -0.63 37.81 4.03
C VAL A 57 0.24 38.95 4.58
N ARG A 58 0.28 39.14 5.89
CA ARG A 58 1.15 40.15 6.54
C ARG A 58 2.61 39.95 6.18
N LEU A 59 3.08 38.69 6.21
CA LEU A 59 4.45 38.34 5.81
C LEU A 59 4.71 38.74 4.36
N LEU A 60 3.86 38.34 3.41
CA LEU A 60 4.02 38.67 1.99
C LEU A 60 4.03 40.19 1.75
N LEU A 61 3.16 40.94 2.42
CA LEU A 61 3.13 42.40 2.34
C LEU A 61 4.39 43.04 2.91
N ALA A 62 4.94 42.51 3.99
CA ALA A 62 6.21 42.97 4.57
C ALA A 62 7.40 42.76 3.61
N TYR A 63 7.36 41.70 2.78
CA TYR A 63 8.35 41.44 1.72
C TYR A 63 8.06 42.19 0.41
N GLY A 64 7.11 43.14 0.40
CA GLY A 64 6.88 44.04 -0.73
C GLY A 64 5.91 43.51 -1.79
N ALA A 65 5.13 42.46 -1.48
CA ALA A 65 4.05 42.02 -2.35
C ALA A 65 3.13 43.20 -2.72
N ARG A 66 2.76 43.28 -4.00
CA ARG A 66 1.92 44.36 -4.51
C ARG A 66 0.46 43.99 -4.34
N VAL A 67 -0.31 44.91 -3.78
CA VAL A 67 -1.77 44.82 -3.72
C VAL A 67 -2.31 45.77 -4.79
N THR A 68 -2.93 45.20 -5.81
CA THR A 68 -3.63 45.89 -6.88
C THR A 68 -5.13 45.95 -6.57
N ASN A 69 -5.86 46.73 -7.36
CA ASN A 69 -7.30 46.90 -7.17
C ASN A 69 -8.08 45.58 -7.39
N THR A 70 -7.57 44.68 -8.24
CA THR A 70 -8.22 43.38 -8.46
C THR A 70 -8.13 42.48 -7.23
N GLU A 71 -7.02 42.48 -6.49
CA GLU A 71 -6.94 41.72 -5.24
C GLU A 71 -7.80 42.33 -4.14
N LEU A 72 -7.93 43.67 -4.09
CA LEU A 72 -8.84 44.34 -3.15
C LEU A 72 -10.30 44.02 -3.43
N ASP A 73 -10.72 44.02 -4.70
CA ASP A 73 -12.09 43.64 -5.08
C ASP A 73 -12.38 42.16 -4.81
N ALA A 74 -11.38 41.29 -4.94
CA ALA A 74 -11.50 39.90 -4.51
C ALA A 74 -11.59 39.79 -2.97
N ALA A 75 -10.79 40.56 -2.23
CA ALA A 75 -10.80 40.57 -0.77
C ALA A 75 -12.12 41.08 -0.18
N ARG A 76 -12.81 42.01 -0.85
CA ARG A 76 -14.15 42.49 -0.47
C ARG A 76 -15.22 41.41 -0.48
N LYS A 77 -15.01 40.32 -1.24
CA LYS A 77 -15.93 39.17 -1.28
C LYS A 77 -15.67 38.17 -0.15
N ASN A 78 -14.60 38.36 0.64
CA ASN A 78 -14.26 37.47 1.75
C ASN A 78 -14.97 37.90 3.05
N THR A 79 -15.42 36.93 3.84
CA THR A 79 -16.10 37.19 5.13
C THR A 79 -15.17 37.81 6.18
N ASN A 80 -13.85 37.66 6.05
CA ASN A 80 -12.90 38.18 7.04
C ASN A 80 -12.56 39.67 6.82
N SER A 81 -13.15 40.54 7.65
CA SER A 81 -12.91 41.99 7.61
C SER A 81 -11.49 42.43 8.03
N GLU A 82 -10.77 41.61 8.82
CA GLU A 82 -9.40 41.92 9.24
C GLU A 82 -8.44 41.85 8.05
N PHE A 83 -8.61 40.84 7.20
CA PHE A 83 -7.84 40.65 5.97
C PHE A 83 -7.96 41.87 5.04
N LEU A 84 -9.17 42.41 4.86
CA LEU A 84 -9.40 43.61 4.05
C LEU A 84 -8.71 44.84 4.66
N LYS A 85 -8.82 45.04 5.99
CA LYS A 85 -8.15 46.16 6.68
C LYS A 85 -6.64 46.14 6.52
N ILE A 86 -6.01 44.96 6.57
CA ILE A 86 -4.57 44.79 6.37
C ILE A 86 -4.17 45.22 4.96
N LEU A 87 -4.92 44.80 3.94
CA LEU A 87 -4.64 45.16 2.54
C LEU A 87 -4.84 46.66 2.28
N GLU A 88 -5.92 47.25 2.77
CA GLU A 88 -6.19 48.69 2.65
C GLU A 88 -5.13 49.54 3.37
N SER A 89 -4.70 49.11 4.57
CA SER A 89 -3.64 49.78 5.32
C SER A 89 -2.33 49.74 4.53
N HIS A 90 -1.95 48.58 3.98
CA HIS A 90 -0.73 48.46 3.19
C HIS A 90 -0.76 49.33 1.93
N GLN A 91 -1.91 49.42 1.26
CA GLN A 91 -2.06 50.28 0.07
C GLN A 91 -1.88 51.77 0.42
N ARG A 92 -2.42 52.23 1.56
CA ARG A 92 -2.24 53.61 2.05
C ARG A 92 -0.81 53.91 2.51
N SER A 93 -0.14 52.93 3.11
CA SER A 93 1.22 53.06 3.62
C SER A 93 2.30 52.98 2.53
N ARG A 94 1.94 52.75 1.26
CA ARG A 94 2.89 52.91 0.14
C ARG A 94 3.18 54.38 -0.08
N ILE A 95 4.07 54.91 0.74
CA ILE A 95 4.83 56.11 0.42
C ILE A 95 5.54 55.80 -0.91
N PRO A 96 5.36 56.62 -1.96
CA PRO A 96 6.01 56.40 -3.25
C PRO A 96 7.52 56.29 -3.05
N LEU A 97 8.05 55.09 -3.26
CA LEU A 97 9.49 54.77 -3.27
C LEU A 97 10.18 55.35 -4.53
N THR A 98 9.71 56.50 -5.00
CA THR A 98 10.14 57.16 -6.25
C THR A 98 10.97 58.42 -5.97
N ALA A 99 11.27 58.74 -4.71
CA ALA A 99 12.02 59.94 -4.37
C ALA A 99 13.12 59.67 -3.34
N MET A 100 14.15 58.89 -3.69
CA MET A 100 15.49 58.99 -3.06
C MET A 100 16.56 58.26 -3.91
N ILE A 101 16.84 58.81 -5.09
CA ILE A 101 18.19 58.73 -5.68
C ILE A 101 18.65 60.18 -5.85
N THR A 102 19.15 60.76 -4.76
CA THR A 102 20.01 61.94 -4.84
C THR A 102 21.38 61.54 -4.30
N PRO A 103 22.46 61.62 -5.11
CA PRO A 103 23.80 61.35 -4.66
C PRO A 103 24.26 62.52 -3.79
N ARG A 104 24.40 62.31 -2.47
CA ARG A 104 24.91 63.34 -1.57
C ARG A 104 26.37 63.06 -1.25
N THR A 105 27.22 63.81 -1.95
CA THR A 105 28.65 63.96 -1.75
C THR A 105 28.98 64.65 -0.42
N THR A 106 30.08 64.18 0.18
CA THR A 106 31.02 64.87 1.09
C THR A 106 30.49 65.46 2.40
N SER A 107 30.81 64.80 3.51
CA SER A 107 31.21 65.45 4.77
C SER A 107 31.79 64.41 5.73
N ARG A 108 33.12 64.30 5.76
CA ARG A 108 33.92 63.42 6.61
C ARG A 108 34.07 64.08 7.99
N SER A 109 33.18 63.71 8.91
CA SER A 109 33.32 63.92 10.35
C SER A 109 33.36 62.53 11.01
N PRO A 110 34.37 62.20 11.83
CA PRO A 110 34.45 60.90 12.48
C PRO A 110 33.30 60.81 13.49
N SER A 111 32.24 60.12 13.07
CA SER A 111 30.99 60.00 13.83
C SER A 111 31.13 58.93 14.92
N PRO A 112 30.42 59.04 16.06
CA PRO A 112 30.46 58.11 17.20
C PRO A 112 29.92 56.69 16.93
N LEU A 113 29.89 56.24 15.67
CA LEU A 113 29.28 55.02 15.18
C LEU A 113 30.18 53.78 15.31
N GLU A 114 31.36 53.88 15.92
CA GLU A 114 32.25 52.72 16.11
C GLU A 114 31.86 51.82 17.30
N ARG A 115 30.80 52.14 18.05
CA ARG A 115 30.42 51.42 19.28
C ARG A 115 29.26 50.39 19.26
N PRO A 116 28.55 50.07 18.16
CA PRO A 116 27.55 48.98 18.21
C PRO A 116 28.01 47.66 17.56
N SER A 117 29.22 47.56 17.00
CA SER A 117 29.68 46.34 16.32
C SER A 117 29.71 45.12 17.24
N ASP A 118 30.12 45.29 18.50
CA ASP A 118 30.21 44.19 19.46
C ASP A 118 28.82 43.68 19.90
N MET A 119 27.81 44.55 19.89
CA MET A 119 26.43 44.17 20.25
C MET A 119 25.74 43.34 19.16
N LEU A 120 26.21 43.43 17.92
CA LEU A 120 25.70 42.65 16.79
C LEU A 120 26.42 41.30 16.60
N LEU A 121 27.62 41.12 17.17
CA LEU A 121 28.37 39.88 17.06
C LEU A 121 27.68 38.69 17.74
N ALA A 122 27.06 38.90 18.92
CA ALA A 122 26.39 37.83 19.65
C ALA A 122 25.14 37.28 18.93
N PRO A 123 24.19 38.11 18.43
CA PRO A 123 23.06 37.64 17.63
C PRO A 123 23.48 36.92 16.33
N VAL A 124 24.57 37.36 15.68
CA VAL A 124 25.10 36.71 14.49
C VAL A 124 25.66 35.33 14.82
N GLY A 125 26.33 35.18 15.96
CA GLY A 125 26.79 33.89 16.47
C GLY A 125 25.66 32.91 16.72
N ASP A 126 24.59 33.33 17.41
CA ASP A 126 23.40 32.49 17.66
C ASP A 126 22.69 32.12 16.35
N LEU A 127 22.58 33.07 15.41
CA LEU A 127 21.98 32.78 14.11
C LEU A 127 22.82 31.74 13.34
N ALA A 128 24.15 31.85 13.38
CA ALA A 128 25.04 30.89 12.74
C ALA A 128 24.89 29.48 13.32
N THR A 129 24.81 29.32 14.65
CA THR A 129 24.60 28.01 15.28
C THR A 129 23.22 27.42 14.97
N ARG A 130 22.18 28.27 14.90
CA ARG A 130 20.85 27.84 14.50
C ARG A 130 20.78 27.39 13.04
N VAL A 131 21.50 28.09 12.14
CA VAL A 131 21.60 27.72 10.73
C VAL A 131 22.35 26.40 10.58
N THR A 132 23.49 26.20 11.26
CA THR A 132 24.23 24.93 11.18
C THR A 132 23.41 23.76 11.73
N ALA A 133 22.69 23.95 12.84
CA ALA A 133 21.78 22.94 13.37
C ALA A 133 20.59 22.66 12.44
N ALA A 134 20.05 23.67 11.75
CA ALA A 134 19.00 23.49 10.76
C ALA A 134 19.50 22.70 9.54
N VAL A 135 20.70 23.02 9.03
CA VAL A 135 21.32 22.29 7.91
C VAL A 135 21.58 20.82 8.28
N ALA A 136 22.07 20.55 9.49
CA ALA A 136 22.29 19.17 9.95
C ALA A 136 20.96 18.37 10.03
N ARG A 137 19.89 18.99 10.53
CA ARG A 137 18.56 18.36 10.56
C ARG A 137 17.99 18.12 9.16
N ALA A 138 18.20 19.05 8.23
CA ALA A 138 17.79 18.89 6.84
C ALA A 138 18.52 17.71 6.19
N ALA A 139 19.84 17.62 6.33
CA ALA A 139 20.63 16.50 5.81
C ALA A 139 20.20 15.14 6.39
N ALA A 140 19.91 15.08 7.69
CA ALA A 140 19.40 13.87 8.32
C ALA A 140 18.01 13.47 7.79
N ALA A 141 17.13 14.45 7.54
CA ALA A 141 15.82 14.20 6.95
C ALA A 141 15.93 13.72 5.50
N GLU A 142 16.82 14.30 4.71
CA GLU A 142 17.10 13.85 3.33
C GLU A 142 17.57 12.39 3.29
N GLU A 143 18.47 11.99 4.20
CA GLU A 143 18.91 10.61 4.27
C GLU A 143 17.78 9.64 4.66
N GLN A 144 16.92 10.03 5.60
CA GLN A 144 15.74 9.23 5.95
C GLN A 144 14.79 9.06 4.76
N VAL A 145 14.53 10.13 4.00
CA VAL A 145 13.73 10.06 2.77
C VAL A 145 14.37 9.11 1.75
N ARG A 146 15.70 9.15 1.59
CA ARG A 146 16.44 8.23 0.71
C ARG A 146 16.31 6.78 1.14
N VAL A 147 16.41 6.49 2.44
CA VAL A 147 16.20 5.14 3.00
C VAL A 147 14.77 4.66 2.77
N MET A 148 13.78 5.51 3.00
CA MET A 148 12.37 5.17 2.78
C MET A 148 12.07 4.92 1.30
N ALA A 149 12.65 5.71 0.38
CA ALA A 149 12.52 5.50 -1.06
C ALA A 149 13.08 4.14 -1.50
N ARG A 150 14.21 3.70 -0.94
CA ARG A 150 14.78 2.36 -1.21
C ARG A 150 13.86 1.24 -0.71
N LYS A 151 13.36 1.36 0.52
CA LYS A 151 12.43 0.38 1.11
C LYS A 151 11.13 0.30 0.29
N LEU A 152 10.64 1.42 -0.22
CA LEU A 152 9.46 1.45 -1.08
C LEU A 152 9.72 0.67 -2.39
N ALA A 153 10.85 0.92 -3.05
CA ALA A 153 11.23 0.20 -4.26
C ALA A 153 11.39 -1.31 -4.04
N GLU A 154 11.92 -1.73 -2.87
CA GLU A 154 12.05 -3.14 -2.50
C GLU A 154 10.67 -3.81 -2.29
N VAL A 155 9.75 -3.11 -1.63
CA VAL A 155 8.37 -3.59 -1.43
C VAL A 155 7.63 -3.69 -2.77
N GLU A 156 7.79 -2.72 -3.66
CA GLU A 156 7.21 -2.74 -5.01
C GLU A 156 7.74 -3.93 -5.83
N SER A 157 9.06 -4.17 -5.80
CA SER A 157 9.68 -5.33 -6.43
C SER A 157 9.13 -6.65 -5.88
N SER A 158 9.04 -6.77 -4.55
CA SER A 158 8.48 -7.95 -3.88
C SER A 158 7.01 -8.17 -4.25
N ALA A 159 6.21 -7.10 -4.34
CA ALA A 159 4.81 -7.16 -4.74
C ALA A 159 4.67 -7.64 -6.19
N ALA A 160 5.54 -7.20 -7.10
CA ALA A 160 5.56 -7.66 -8.48
C ALA A 160 5.89 -9.16 -8.58
N VAL A 161 6.86 -9.65 -7.80
CA VAL A 161 7.21 -11.09 -7.74
C VAL A 161 6.03 -11.92 -7.22
N LEU A 162 5.39 -11.48 -6.13
CA LEU A 162 4.22 -12.17 -5.57
C LEU A 162 3.05 -12.20 -6.55
N LYS A 163 2.81 -11.11 -7.30
CA LYS A 163 1.77 -11.06 -8.33
C LYS A 163 2.02 -12.08 -9.43
N THR A 164 3.25 -12.19 -9.93
CA THR A 164 3.63 -13.19 -10.93
C THR A 164 3.45 -14.62 -10.40
N ARG A 165 3.87 -14.89 -9.17
CA ARG A 165 3.70 -16.19 -8.53
C ARG A 165 2.23 -16.57 -8.32
N ASN A 166 1.39 -15.61 -7.96
CA ASN A 166 -0.05 -15.85 -7.83
C ASN A 166 -0.68 -16.22 -9.18
N ALA A 167 -0.31 -15.53 -10.27
CA ALA A 167 -0.79 -15.89 -11.61
C ALA A 167 -0.33 -17.29 -12.05
N GLU A 168 0.90 -17.69 -11.70
CA GLU A 168 1.40 -19.04 -11.95
C GLU A 168 0.63 -20.10 -11.13
N LEU A 169 0.36 -19.82 -9.84
CA LEU A 169 -0.44 -20.70 -8.99
C LEU A 169 -1.87 -20.85 -9.54
N GLU A 170 -2.52 -19.77 -9.93
CA GLU A 170 -3.85 -19.80 -10.55
C GLU A 170 -3.86 -20.67 -11.81
N LYS A 171 -2.82 -20.56 -12.65
CA LYS A 171 -2.65 -21.42 -13.81
C LYS A 171 -2.52 -22.90 -13.41
N THR A 172 -1.65 -23.24 -12.47
CA THR A 172 -1.49 -24.64 -12.03
C THR A 172 -2.76 -25.22 -11.41
N VAL A 173 -3.54 -24.41 -10.69
CA VAL A 173 -4.86 -24.82 -10.17
C VAL A 173 -5.83 -25.09 -11.32
N SER A 174 -5.85 -24.24 -12.35
CA SER A 174 -6.69 -24.47 -13.53
C SER A 174 -6.29 -25.75 -14.28
N ASP A 175 -4.99 -25.98 -14.47
CA ASP A 175 -4.48 -27.16 -15.18
C ASP A 175 -4.83 -28.45 -14.42
N THR A 176 -4.63 -28.48 -13.10
CA THR A 176 -4.98 -29.64 -12.26
C THR A 176 -6.49 -29.90 -12.22
N LEU A 177 -7.34 -28.86 -12.22
CA LEU A 177 -8.79 -29.03 -12.32
C LEU A 177 -9.20 -29.68 -13.65
N ASN A 178 -8.56 -29.30 -14.75
CA ASN A 178 -8.80 -29.91 -16.08
C ASN A 178 -8.35 -31.38 -16.12
N GLU A 179 -7.22 -31.70 -15.50
CA GLU A 179 -6.75 -33.09 -15.35
C GLU A 179 -7.75 -33.94 -14.54
N VAL A 180 -8.24 -33.41 -13.41
CA VAL A 180 -9.25 -34.08 -12.57
C VAL A 180 -10.55 -34.32 -13.37
N ALA A 181 -11.01 -33.35 -14.15
CA ALA A 181 -12.18 -33.50 -15.00
C ALA A 181 -11.97 -34.62 -16.05
N THR A 182 -10.79 -34.67 -16.66
CA THR A 182 -10.42 -35.72 -17.63
C THR A 182 -10.40 -37.10 -17.00
N VAL A 183 -9.76 -37.26 -15.84
CA VAL A 183 -9.72 -38.53 -15.09
C VAL A 183 -11.13 -38.97 -14.69
N ARG A 184 -11.98 -38.04 -14.23
CA ARG A 184 -13.36 -38.34 -13.87
C ARG A 184 -14.18 -38.85 -15.06
N SER A 185 -14.00 -38.24 -16.23
CA SER A 185 -14.63 -38.71 -17.48
C SER A 185 -14.21 -40.14 -17.81
N ARG A 186 -12.91 -40.45 -17.75
CA ARG A 186 -12.38 -41.79 -18.02
C ARG A 186 -12.88 -42.82 -17.02
N ASN A 187 -12.96 -42.46 -15.74
CA ASN A 187 -13.54 -43.36 -14.72
C ASN A 187 -15.00 -43.67 -15.01
N SER A 188 -15.80 -42.68 -15.40
CA SER A 188 -17.20 -42.89 -15.79
C SER A 188 -17.33 -43.81 -17.02
N GLU A 189 -16.43 -43.70 -17.99
CA GLU A 189 -16.40 -44.57 -19.18
C GLU A 189 -16.08 -46.02 -18.78
N VAL A 190 -15.05 -46.22 -17.96
CA VAL A 190 -14.68 -47.55 -17.45
C VAL A 190 -15.83 -48.17 -16.62
N GLU A 191 -16.52 -47.39 -15.79
CA GLU A 191 -17.68 -47.87 -15.02
C GLU A 191 -18.84 -48.33 -15.94
N GLN A 192 -19.07 -47.62 -17.06
CA GLN A 192 -20.05 -48.01 -18.07
C GLN A 192 -19.63 -49.29 -18.81
N GLU A 193 -18.36 -49.42 -19.18
CA GLU A 193 -17.82 -50.63 -19.80
C GLU A 193 -17.94 -51.84 -18.87
N LEU A 194 -17.57 -51.69 -17.58
CA LEU A 194 -17.70 -52.75 -16.57
C LEU A 194 -19.16 -53.18 -16.40
N SER A 195 -20.09 -52.22 -16.36
CA SER A 195 -21.52 -52.50 -16.29
C SER A 195 -22.01 -53.29 -17.52
N SER A 196 -21.54 -52.91 -18.71
CA SER A 196 -21.86 -53.58 -19.96
C SER A 196 -21.31 -55.02 -20.02
N LEU A 197 -20.06 -55.21 -19.61
CA LEU A 197 -19.42 -56.53 -19.52
C LEU A 197 -20.12 -57.43 -18.50
N ARG A 198 -20.50 -56.87 -17.34
CA ARG A 198 -21.26 -57.59 -16.31
C ARG A 198 -22.59 -58.08 -16.84
N ASN A 199 -23.35 -57.21 -17.51
CA ASN A 199 -24.63 -57.58 -18.13
C ASN A 199 -24.42 -58.65 -19.21
N ARG A 200 -23.36 -58.57 -20.02
CA ARG A 200 -23.04 -59.60 -21.03
C ARG A 200 -22.69 -60.95 -20.40
N ALA A 201 -21.95 -60.95 -19.30
CA ALA A 201 -21.62 -62.16 -18.55
C ALA A 201 -22.88 -62.80 -17.93
N SER A 202 -23.82 -62.00 -17.40
CA SER A 202 -25.08 -62.49 -16.85
C SER A 202 -26.06 -63.02 -17.91
N SER A 203 -26.04 -62.46 -19.12
CA SER A 203 -26.92 -62.88 -20.22
C SER A 203 -26.39 -64.06 -21.03
N SER A 204 -25.14 -64.50 -20.80
CA SER A 204 -24.57 -65.66 -21.48
C SER A 204 -25.16 -66.96 -20.88
N PRO A 205 -26.01 -67.71 -21.61
CA PRO A 205 -26.71 -68.88 -21.07
C PRO A 205 -25.79 -70.10 -20.86
N ASN A 206 -24.54 -70.02 -21.34
CA ASN A 206 -23.55 -71.06 -21.10
C ASN A 206 -22.91 -70.86 -19.74
N GLY A 207 -23.59 -71.39 -18.71
CA GLY A 207 -22.91 -71.83 -17.50
C GLY A 207 -21.79 -72.77 -17.91
N ILE A 208 -20.55 -72.28 -17.88
CA ILE A 208 -19.39 -73.16 -17.73
C ILE A 208 -19.56 -73.74 -16.33
N LEU A 209 -20.31 -74.83 -16.28
CA LEU A 209 -20.33 -75.79 -15.20
C LEU A 209 -18.87 -76.23 -15.06
N PHE A 210 -18.09 -75.60 -14.19
CA PHE A 210 -16.74 -76.06 -13.85
C PHE A 210 -16.92 -77.45 -13.24
N PRO A 211 -16.60 -78.55 -13.96
CA PRO A 211 -16.77 -79.87 -13.42
C PRO A 211 -15.56 -80.14 -12.52
N GLY A 212 -15.79 -80.25 -11.21
CA GLY A 212 -14.91 -81.05 -10.36
C GLY A 212 -13.77 -80.34 -9.63
N LEU A 213 -14.02 -79.21 -8.96
CA LEU A 213 -13.22 -78.88 -7.77
C LEU A 213 -14.00 -79.27 -6.53
N ASN A 214 -13.79 -80.52 -6.15
CA ASN A 214 -14.25 -81.15 -4.92
C ASN A 214 -13.50 -80.52 -3.73
N PRO A 215 -14.16 -79.76 -2.82
CA PRO A 215 -13.50 -79.21 -1.66
C PRO A 215 -13.33 -80.33 -0.63
N LYS A 216 -12.23 -81.08 -0.73
CA LYS A 216 -11.73 -81.83 0.43
C LYS A 216 -11.28 -80.82 1.47
N SER A 217 -12.15 -80.61 2.43
CA SER A 217 -11.84 -80.18 3.79
C SER A 217 -10.62 -80.94 4.31
N SER A 218 -9.45 -80.30 4.35
CA SER A 218 -8.38 -80.70 5.26
C SER A 218 -7.32 -79.61 5.31
N GLY A 219 -7.03 -79.12 6.51
CA GLY A 219 -5.84 -78.31 6.75
C GLY A 219 -6.11 -77.07 7.56
N ASP A 220 -6.22 -77.25 8.88
CA ASP A 220 -5.91 -76.24 9.88
C ASP A 220 -4.64 -75.46 9.48
N GLY A 221 -4.83 -74.17 9.22
CA GLY A 221 -3.77 -73.24 8.88
C GLY A 221 -4.08 -71.91 9.55
N LEU A 222 -4.03 -71.91 10.87
CA LEU A 222 -4.19 -70.77 11.75
C LEU A 222 -3.00 -69.80 11.54
N LEU A 223 -3.04 -68.99 10.47
CA LEU A 223 -2.17 -67.84 10.34
C LEU A 223 -2.87 -66.65 11.00
N GLN A 224 -2.63 -66.55 12.30
CA GLN A 224 -2.68 -65.29 13.04
C GLN A 224 -1.74 -64.29 12.34
N VAL A 225 -2.26 -63.51 11.41
CA VAL A 225 -1.59 -62.30 10.92
C VAL A 225 -1.84 -61.25 11.99
N ASN A 226 -0.83 -61.07 12.84
CA ASN A 226 -0.75 -60.05 13.88
C ASN A 226 -1.45 -58.76 13.44
N GLY A 227 -2.42 -58.32 14.26
CA GLY A 227 -2.95 -56.97 14.27
C GLY A 227 -1.86 -55.97 14.62
N GLN A 228 -0.95 -55.70 13.68
CA GLN A 228 -0.26 -54.44 13.59
C GLN A 228 -1.14 -53.52 12.75
N GLU A 229 -1.99 -52.74 13.43
CA GLU A 229 -2.27 -51.39 12.96
C GLU A 229 -0.92 -50.70 12.78
N ARG A 230 -0.38 -50.77 11.56
CA ARG A 230 0.65 -49.83 11.14
C ARG A 230 -0.05 -48.49 11.06
N HIS A 231 -0.07 -47.80 12.19
CA HIS A 231 -0.20 -46.36 12.23
C HIS A 231 0.94 -45.82 11.37
N VAL A 232 0.66 -45.59 10.08
CA VAL A 232 1.56 -44.84 9.21
C VAL A 232 1.50 -43.42 9.74
N SER A 233 2.32 -43.16 10.77
CA SER A 233 2.71 -41.81 11.14
C SER A 233 3.39 -41.25 9.91
N MET A 234 2.59 -40.54 9.12
CA MET A 234 3.05 -39.81 7.96
C MET A 234 3.85 -38.64 8.52
N ASP A 235 5.15 -38.90 8.71
CA ASP A 235 6.13 -37.92 9.14
C ASP A 235 6.17 -36.80 8.09
N ARG A 236 5.33 -35.78 8.31
CA ARG A 236 5.33 -34.52 7.57
C ARG A 236 6.53 -33.68 8.03
N THR A 237 7.73 -34.25 7.90
CA THR A 237 8.98 -33.50 7.98
C THR A 237 9.54 -33.37 6.57
N ALA A 238 8.73 -32.81 5.67
CA ALA A 238 9.26 -32.19 4.46
C ALA A 238 9.99 -30.92 4.89
N ARG A 239 11.26 -31.10 5.27
CA ARG A 239 12.24 -30.01 5.38
C ARG A 239 12.27 -29.29 4.05
N SER A 240 11.58 -28.17 4.01
CA SER A 240 11.78 -27.10 3.04
C SER A 240 13.24 -26.64 3.16
N ARG A 241 14.13 -27.25 2.37
CA ARG A 241 15.43 -26.66 2.02
C ARG A 241 15.14 -25.51 1.06
N VAL A 242 14.73 -24.37 1.61
CA VAL A 242 14.92 -23.11 0.90
C VAL A 242 16.42 -22.88 0.86
N ALA A 243 16.97 -23.03 -0.34
CA ALA A 243 18.32 -22.62 -0.67
C ALA A 243 18.47 -21.14 -0.33
N SER A 244 19.13 -20.87 0.80
CA SER A 244 19.69 -19.56 1.09
C SER A 244 20.85 -19.34 0.12
N ARG A 245 20.53 -18.86 -1.09
CA ARG A 245 21.55 -18.32 -2.00
C ARG A 245 22.04 -17.02 -1.37
N HIS A 246 23.19 -17.13 -0.71
CA HIS A 246 24.08 -16.02 -0.43
C HIS A 246 24.34 -15.29 -1.76
N CYS A 247 23.78 -14.10 -1.89
CA CYS A 247 24.25 -13.11 -2.84
C CYS A 247 25.40 -12.37 -2.16
N ASP A 248 26.62 -12.89 -2.32
CA ASP A 248 27.83 -12.08 -2.16
C ASP A 248 27.84 -11.07 -3.31
N SER A 249 27.30 -9.89 -3.03
CA SER A 249 27.50 -8.69 -3.84
C SER A 249 28.75 -8.01 -3.32
N THR A 250 29.89 -8.40 -3.89
CA THR A 250 31.08 -7.57 -4.00
C THR A 250 30.70 -6.22 -4.61
N LEU A 251 30.74 -5.16 -3.79
CA LEU A 251 30.82 -3.79 -4.30
C LEU A 251 32.17 -3.21 -3.90
N LEU A 252 33.06 -3.24 -4.90
CA LEU A 252 34.10 -2.25 -5.12
C LEU A 252 33.45 -0.87 -5.21
N ASN A 253 33.79 0.01 -4.27
CA ASN A 253 34.21 1.41 -4.45
C ASN A 253 34.22 2.13 -3.10
#